data_AF-A0A8T4D1X1-F1
#
_entry.id   AF-A0A8T4D1X1-F1
#
_cell.length_a   1.000
_cell.length_b   1.000
_cell.length_c   1.000
_cell.angle_alpha   90.00
_cell.angle_beta   90.00
_cell.angle_gamma   90.00
#
_symmetry.space_group_name_H-M   'P 1'
#
loop_
_entity.id
_entity.type
_entity.pdbx_description
1 polymer ?
#
loop_
_entity_poly.entity_id
_entity_poly.type
_entity_poly.pdbx_seq_one_letter_code
_entity_poly.pdbx_strand_id
1 'polypeptide(L)'
;MTFFDTALDPILRPLLTLGPLLTILIISLIVSLITTFIYKYATDQTKLRKLKADMKRYQKKAMASKDDPEKAMKMQKEMMKLNGEYMRSSMKSMLYTFLPILLFFGWLGANLAFAPIVPGVPFNVSATFESGVSGSVDLVLPVGLTMSDNLTKPVQEVVSWNNISGPAGTYDLSVIHSSGEEQFFSVLITDKQKYVSPEHLLESDIFKSVNVGNKKLYLFRSIPVFNKIPLIKNFNWFWTYFLFSIIFSTTLRKVLKLA
;
A
#
# COMPACT_ATOMS: atom_id res chain seq x y z
N MET A 1 -10.83 3.99 -12.00
CA MET A 1 -9.84 5.00 -11.58
C MET A 1 -10.28 5.57 -10.26
N THR A 2 -9.40 5.65 -9.27
CA THR A 2 -9.76 6.19 -7.95
C THR A 2 -9.69 7.71 -7.97
N PHE A 3 -10.44 8.40 -7.09
CA PHE A 3 -10.36 9.87 -6.93
C PHE A 3 -8.92 10.37 -6.72
N PHE A 4 -8.09 9.56 -6.07
CA PHE A 4 -6.69 9.87 -5.76
C PHE A 4 -5.81 9.94 -7.01
N ASP A 5 -6.10 9.13 -8.03
CA ASP A 5 -5.36 9.11 -9.28
C ASP A 5 -5.51 10.47 -9.98
N THR A 6 -6.73 11.00 -10.07
CA THR A 6 -6.98 12.24 -10.82
C THR A 6 -6.32 13.48 -10.22
N ALA A 7 -6.29 13.60 -8.89
CA ALA A 7 -5.79 14.81 -8.23
C ALA A 7 -4.25 14.89 -8.16
N LEU A 8 -3.59 13.76 -7.93
CA LEU A 8 -2.13 13.71 -7.71
C LEU A 8 -1.34 13.31 -8.96
N ASP A 9 -1.97 12.65 -9.95
CA ASP A 9 -1.28 12.14 -11.13
C ASP A 9 -0.46 13.20 -11.88
N PRO A 10 -0.95 14.42 -12.15
CA PRO A 10 -0.17 15.41 -12.92
C PRO A 10 1.16 15.77 -12.25
N ILE A 11 1.20 15.72 -10.92
CA ILE A 11 2.35 16.13 -10.11
C ILE A 11 3.27 14.94 -9.81
N LEU A 12 2.69 13.78 -9.47
CA LEU A 12 3.44 12.63 -8.98
C LEU A 12 3.85 11.62 -10.06
N ARG A 13 3.13 11.55 -11.19
CA ARG A 13 3.48 10.60 -12.27
C ARG A 13 4.91 10.75 -12.80
N PRO A 14 5.45 11.97 -13.02
CA PRO A 14 6.84 12.12 -13.44
C PRO A 14 7.82 11.40 -12.51
N LEU A 15 7.53 11.31 -11.21
CA LEU A 15 8.36 10.61 -10.23
C LEU A 15 8.44 9.10 -10.47
N LEU A 16 7.46 8.47 -11.14
CA LEU A 16 7.49 7.04 -11.47
C LEU A 16 8.61 6.71 -12.45
N THR A 17 9.04 7.68 -13.27
CA THR A 17 10.14 7.50 -14.22
C THR A 17 11.50 7.37 -13.54
N LEU A 18 11.64 7.86 -12.30
CA LEU A 18 12.85 7.74 -11.48
C LEU A 18 13.01 6.35 -10.87
N GLY A 19 12.00 5.49 -11.02
CA GLY A 19 11.96 4.16 -10.45
C GLY A 19 11.26 4.10 -9.09
N PRO A 20 10.58 2.98 -8.77
CA PRO A 20 9.72 2.86 -7.59
C PRO A 20 10.34 3.26 -6.25
N LEU A 21 11.62 2.93 -6.03
CA LEU A 21 12.30 3.23 -4.76
C LEU A 21 12.45 4.74 -4.55
N LEU A 22 12.93 5.47 -5.57
CA LEU A 22 13.13 6.91 -5.48
C LEU A 22 11.78 7.64 -5.40
N THR A 23 10.76 7.16 -6.11
CA THR A 23 9.40 7.68 -5.99
C THR A 23 8.94 7.64 -4.52
N ILE A 24 9.08 6.49 -3.86
CA ILE A 24 8.65 6.32 -2.46
C ILE A 24 9.52 7.16 -1.52
N LEU A 25 10.83 7.23 -1.75
CA LEU A 25 11.74 8.05 -0.95
C LEU A 25 11.31 9.53 -0.95
N ILE A 26 11.05 10.09 -2.14
CA ILE A 26 10.65 11.49 -2.32
C ILE A 26 9.28 11.73 -1.68
N ILE A 27 8.30 10.87 -1.94
CA ILE A 27 6.96 11.01 -1.36
C ILE A 27 7.01 10.89 0.16
N SER A 28 7.74 9.92 0.71
CA SER A 28 7.92 9.77 2.16
C SER A 28 8.55 11.01 2.79
N LEU A 29 9.50 11.66 2.11
CA LEU A 29 10.09 12.93 2.58
C LEU A 29 9.06 14.06 2.58
N ILE A 30 8.31 14.24 1.47
CA ILE A 30 7.27 15.27 1.34
C ILE A 30 6.19 15.08 2.42
N VAL A 31 5.67 13.86 2.58
CA VAL A 31 4.66 13.55 3.59
C VAL A 31 5.22 13.79 4.99
N SER A 32 6.47 13.41 5.25
CA SER A 32 7.11 13.65 6.55
C SER A 32 7.27 15.14 6.84
N LEU A 33 7.61 15.96 5.84
CA LEU A 33 7.66 17.42 5.99
C LEU A 33 6.28 17.98 6.33
N ILE A 34 5.27 17.69 5.50
CA ILE A 34 3.89 18.17 5.68
C ILE A 34 3.38 17.78 7.08
N THR A 35 3.48 16.50 7.44
CA THR A 35 2.97 16.00 8.72
C THR A 35 3.73 16.56 9.91
N THR A 36 5.04 16.82 9.77
CA THR A 36 5.84 17.44 10.83
C THR A 36 5.45 18.90 11.04
N PHE A 37 5.20 19.65 9.96
CA PHE A 37 4.70 21.02 10.07
C PHE A 37 3.30 21.07 10.66
N ILE A 38 2.38 20.21 10.20
CA ILE A 38 1.05 20.08 10.82
C ILE A 38 1.19 19.80 12.31
N TYR A 39 2.03 18.85 12.71
CA TYR A 39 2.26 18.54 14.12
C TYR A 39 2.76 19.75 14.91
N LYS A 40 3.72 20.51 14.35
CA LYS A 40 4.26 21.71 14.97
C LYS A 40 3.17 22.75 15.24
N TYR A 41 2.30 23.01 14.26
CA TYR A 41 1.32 24.10 14.33
C TYR A 41 -0.02 23.68 14.95
N ALA A 42 -0.41 22.42 14.84
CA ALA A 42 -1.67 21.90 15.36
C ALA A 42 -1.60 21.45 16.83
N THR A 43 -0.42 21.45 17.45
CA THR A 43 -0.24 21.08 18.87
C THR A 43 0.53 22.12 19.66
N ASP A 44 0.21 22.25 20.95
CA ASP A 44 0.96 23.08 21.89
C ASP A 44 2.25 22.34 22.31
N GLN A 45 3.36 22.74 21.70
CA GLN A 45 4.68 22.15 21.95
C GLN A 45 5.15 22.34 23.40
N THR A 46 4.80 23.46 24.04
CA THR A 46 5.21 23.75 25.43
C THR A 46 4.48 22.82 26.38
N LYS A 47 3.17 22.67 26.20
CA LYS A 47 2.34 21.73 26.98
C LYS A 47 2.83 20.28 26.80
N LEU A 48 3.08 19.85 25.56
CA LEU A 48 3.54 18.49 25.29
C LEU A 48 4.91 18.18 25.92
N ARG A 49 5.85 19.12 25.89
CA ARG A 49 7.16 18.98 26.58
C ARG A 49 6.98 18.87 28.09
N LYS A 50 6.11 19.71 28.68
CA LYS A 50 5.80 19.66 30.12
C LYS A 50 5.22 18.30 30.51
N LEU A 51 4.23 17.81 29.76
CA LEU A 51 3.63 16.49 29.98
C LEU A 51 4.68 15.38 29.89
N LYS A 52 5.57 15.39 28.89
CA LYS A 52 6.68 14.41 28.79
C LYS A 52 7.64 14.48 29.98
N ALA A 53 7.99 15.67 30.45
CA ALA A 53 8.83 15.85 31.62
C ALA A 53 8.15 15.34 32.90
N ASP A 54 6.86 15.63 33.07
CA ASP A 54 6.05 15.17 34.20
C ASP A 54 5.94 13.64 34.19
N MET A 55 5.65 13.02 33.05
CA MET A 55 5.63 11.55 32.90
C MET A 55 6.96 10.91 33.31
N LYS A 56 8.10 11.45 32.84
CA LYS A 56 9.43 10.97 33.27
C LYS A 56 9.67 11.13 34.77
N ARG A 57 9.20 12.21 35.38
CA ARG A 57 9.29 12.41 36.84
C ARG A 57 8.49 11.36 37.59
N TYR A 58 7.25 11.09 37.18
CA TYR A 58 6.41 10.06 37.81
C TYR A 58 6.96 8.65 37.58
N GLN A 59 7.53 8.37 36.41
CA GLN A 59 8.20 7.10 36.12
C GLN A 59 9.37 6.85 37.09
N LYS A 60 10.23 7.86 37.32
CA LYS A 60 11.33 7.77 38.30
C LYS A 60 10.81 7.58 39.73
N LYS A 61 9.76 8.30 40.14
CA LYS A 61 9.14 8.13 41.47
C LYS A 61 8.58 6.72 41.66
N ALA A 62 7.88 6.18 40.65
CA ALA A 62 7.37 4.81 40.68
C ALA A 62 8.52 3.79 40.83
N MET A 63 9.61 3.95 40.09
CA MET A 63 10.80 3.09 40.20
C MET A 63 11.52 3.19 41.55
N ALA A 64 11.40 4.33 42.24
CA ALA A 64 11.96 4.54 43.58
C ALA A 64 11.04 4.04 44.71
N SER A 65 9.77 3.78 44.42
CA SER A 65 8.77 3.26 45.39
C SER A 65 8.52 1.76 45.21
N LYS A 66 9.54 1.00 44.80
CA LYS A 66 9.40 -0.46 44.55
C LYS A 66 8.91 -1.25 45.76
N ASP A 67 9.26 -0.81 46.96
CA ASP A 67 8.93 -1.48 48.22
C ASP A 67 7.56 -1.05 48.78
N ASP A 68 6.87 -0.11 48.12
CA ASP A 68 5.55 0.38 48.52
C ASP A 68 4.56 0.26 47.34
N PRO A 69 3.86 -0.88 47.23
CA PRO A 69 2.93 -1.16 46.13
C PRO A 69 1.83 -0.11 45.99
N GLU A 70 1.33 0.46 47.08
CA GLU A 70 0.28 1.49 47.05
C GLU A 70 0.80 2.80 46.46
N LYS A 71 1.99 3.26 46.90
CA LYS A 71 2.63 4.44 46.32
C LYS A 71 2.99 4.23 44.86
N ALA A 72 3.52 3.06 44.50
CA ALA A 72 3.82 2.70 43.12
C ALA A 72 2.55 2.75 42.24
N MET A 73 1.44 2.17 42.71
CA MET A 73 0.15 2.20 42.02
C MET A 73 -0.38 3.63 41.84
N LYS A 74 -0.25 4.48 42.87
CA LYS A 74 -0.64 5.89 42.79
C LYS A 74 0.19 6.64 41.74
N MET A 75 1.50 6.43 41.68
CA MET A 75 2.35 7.05 40.66
C MET A 75 2.00 6.56 39.25
N GLN A 76 1.66 5.28 39.09
CA GLN A 76 1.21 4.72 37.82
C GLN A 76 -0.12 5.32 37.37
N LYS A 77 -1.10 5.50 38.28
CA LYS A 77 -2.38 6.17 37.98
C LYS A 77 -2.17 7.61 37.49
N GLU A 78 -1.29 8.37 38.14
CA GLU A 78 -0.95 9.73 37.69
C GLU A 78 -0.25 9.72 36.32
N MET A 79 0.67 8.78 36.08
CA MET A 79 1.29 8.61 34.77
C MET A 79 0.27 8.28 33.68
N MET A 80 -0.74 7.46 33.99
CA MET A 80 -1.84 7.14 33.07
C MET A 80 -2.70 8.38 32.74
N LYS A 81 -3.01 9.22 33.74
CA LYS A 81 -3.71 10.49 33.51
C LYS A 81 -2.92 11.42 32.59
N LEU A 82 -1.61 11.59 32.87
CA LEU A 82 -0.72 12.41 32.05
C LEU A 82 -0.59 11.87 30.61
N ASN A 83 -0.50 10.54 30.44
CA ASN A 83 -0.55 9.90 29.13
C ASN A 83 -1.87 10.22 28.39
N GLY A 84 -3.00 10.19 29.09
CA GLY A 84 -4.31 10.54 28.54
C GLY A 84 -4.38 12.00 28.08
N GLU A 85 -3.87 12.93 28.88
CA GLU A 85 -3.77 14.36 28.51
C GLU A 85 -2.82 14.58 27.33
N TYR A 86 -1.68 13.88 27.31
CA TYR A 86 -0.72 13.92 26.21
C TYR A 86 -1.36 13.41 24.91
N MET A 87 -2.03 12.27 24.97
CA MET A 87 -2.73 11.68 23.83
C MET A 87 -3.78 12.65 23.30
N ARG A 88 -4.69 13.16 24.14
CA ARG A 88 -5.70 14.16 23.76
C ARG A 88 -5.09 15.40 23.11
N SER A 89 -3.99 15.91 23.68
CA SER A 89 -3.29 17.09 23.15
C SER A 89 -2.64 16.82 21.78
N SER A 90 -2.31 15.55 21.48
CA SER A 90 -1.74 15.14 20.19
C SER A 90 -2.79 14.67 19.16
N MET A 91 -3.99 14.27 19.59
CA MET A 91 -5.04 13.74 18.71
C MET A 91 -5.47 14.73 17.63
N LYS A 92 -5.54 16.03 17.95
CA LYS A 92 -5.91 17.07 16.97
C LYS A 92 -4.95 17.04 15.78
N SER A 93 -3.64 17.00 16.04
CA SER A 93 -2.65 16.87 14.97
C SER A 93 -2.77 15.55 14.24
N MET A 94 -3.05 14.44 14.94
CA MET A 94 -3.18 13.13 14.30
C MET A 94 -4.26 13.18 13.20
N LEU A 95 -5.44 13.74 13.51
CA LEU A 95 -6.53 13.89 12.55
C LEU A 95 -6.12 14.73 11.33
N TYR A 96 -5.45 15.86 11.53
CA TYR A 96 -4.96 16.68 10.42
C TYR A 96 -3.87 15.98 9.60
N THR A 97 -2.99 15.20 10.24
CA THR A 97 -1.94 14.45 9.54
C THR A 97 -2.48 13.24 8.80
N PHE A 98 -3.62 12.69 9.21
CA PHE A 98 -4.22 11.52 8.58
C PHE A 98 -4.66 11.81 7.14
N LEU A 99 -5.20 13.00 6.90
CA LEU A 99 -5.68 13.40 5.57
C LEU A 99 -4.58 13.38 4.48
N PRO A 100 -3.43 14.06 4.63
CA PRO A 100 -2.36 13.97 3.64
C PRO A 100 -1.78 12.56 3.57
N ILE A 101 -1.62 11.86 4.69
CA ILE A 101 -1.13 10.48 4.67
C ILE A 101 -2.03 9.60 3.78
N LEU A 102 -3.35 9.62 3.99
CA LEU A 102 -4.29 8.82 3.22
C LEU A 102 -4.25 9.15 1.73
N LEU A 103 -4.13 10.43 1.39
CA LEU A 103 -4.05 10.90 0.01
C LEU A 103 -2.82 10.30 -0.72
N PHE A 104 -1.62 10.47 -0.16
CA PHE A 104 -0.39 9.95 -0.76
C PHE A 104 -0.31 8.42 -0.71
N PHE A 105 -0.84 7.82 0.37
CA PHE A 105 -0.82 6.38 0.58
C PHE A 105 -1.74 5.65 -0.41
N GLY A 106 -2.94 6.19 -0.68
CA GLY A 106 -3.84 5.68 -1.71
C GLY A 106 -3.19 5.70 -3.09
N TRP A 107 -2.56 6.83 -3.45
CA TRP A 107 -1.86 6.97 -4.73
C TRP A 107 -0.66 6.02 -4.87
N LEU A 108 0.16 5.86 -3.82
CA LEU A 108 1.27 4.90 -3.80
C LEU A 108 0.77 3.46 -3.99
N GLY A 109 -0.30 3.07 -3.29
CA GLY A 109 -0.89 1.75 -3.45
C GLY A 109 -1.43 1.52 -4.86
N ALA A 110 -2.10 2.50 -5.44
CA ALA A 110 -2.65 2.42 -6.79
C ALA A 110 -1.56 2.23 -7.86
N ASN A 111 -0.38 2.84 -7.69
CA ASN A 111 0.66 2.86 -8.73
C ASN A 111 1.86 1.92 -8.48
N LEU A 112 2.08 1.48 -7.23
CA LEU A 112 3.27 0.70 -6.82
C LEU A 112 2.94 -0.59 -6.05
N ALA A 113 1.68 -1.02 -6.00
CA ALA A 113 1.33 -2.33 -5.44
C ALA A 113 1.87 -3.49 -6.28
N PHE A 114 1.85 -3.33 -7.60
CA PHE A 114 2.19 -4.38 -8.55
C PHE A 114 3.25 -3.94 -9.56
N ALA A 115 3.96 -4.93 -10.10
CA ALA A 115 4.83 -4.74 -11.24
C ALA A 115 4.00 -4.72 -12.55
N PRO A 116 4.41 -3.93 -13.55
CA PRO A 116 3.77 -3.96 -14.87
C PRO A 116 4.00 -5.31 -15.56
N ILE A 117 3.12 -5.66 -16.49
CA ILE A 117 3.35 -6.77 -17.41
C ILE A 117 4.24 -6.24 -18.53
N VAL A 118 5.45 -6.78 -18.61
CA VAL A 118 6.47 -6.35 -19.56
C VAL A 118 6.26 -7.09 -20.89
N PRO A 119 6.47 -6.44 -22.05
CA PRO A 119 6.37 -7.09 -23.36
C PRO A 119 7.19 -8.38 -23.44
N GLY A 120 6.59 -9.44 -24.00
CA GLY A 120 7.22 -10.75 -24.16
C GLY A 120 7.40 -11.57 -22.88
N VAL A 121 7.06 -11.05 -21.70
CA VAL A 121 7.09 -11.83 -20.46
C VAL A 121 5.74 -12.53 -20.26
N PRO A 122 5.71 -13.86 -20.07
CA PRO A 122 4.45 -14.57 -19.87
C PRO A 122 3.77 -14.18 -18.55
N PHE A 123 2.45 -14.02 -18.62
CA PHE A 123 1.57 -13.82 -17.48
C PHE A 123 0.40 -14.82 -17.53
N ASN A 124 -0.41 -14.83 -16.47
CA ASN A 124 -1.61 -15.65 -16.37
C ASN A 124 -2.86 -14.78 -16.21
N VAL A 125 -4.00 -15.31 -16.59
CA VAL A 125 -5.32 -14.77 -16.29
C VAL A 125 -6.10 -15.85 -15.55
N SER A 126 -6.85 -15.47 -14.53
CA SER A 126 -7.66 -16.40 -13.74
C SER A 126 -9.06 -15.85 -13.55
N ALA A 127 -10.09 -16.66 -13.81
CA ALA A 127 -11.47 -16.34 -13.49
C ALA A 127 -11.89 -17.09 -12.23
N THR A 128 -12.52 -16.39 -11.29
CA THR A 128 -13.13 -16.95 -10.09
C THR A 128 -14.64 -16.97 -10.27
N PHE A 129 -15.26 -18.11 -10.00
CA PHE A 129 -16.69 -18.32 -10.22
C PHE A 129 -17.46 -18.25 -8.91
N GLU A 130 -18.75 -17.94 -9.02
CA GLU A 130 -19.67 -18.08 -7.90
C GLU A 130 -19.91 -19.55 -7.55
N SER A 131 -20.35 -19.80 -6.32
CA SER A 131 -20.54 -21.16 -5.81
C SER A 131 -21.69 -21.87 -6.54
N GLY A 132 -21.44 -23.09 -7.02
CA GLY A 132 -22.47 -23.92 -7.67
C GLY A 132 -22.59 -23.73 -9.18
N VAL A 133 -21.76 -22.89 -9.80
CA VAL A 133 -21.68 -22.74 -11.26
C VAL A 133 -21.02 -23.98 -11.86
N SER A 134 -21.57 -24.47 -12.97
CA SER A 134 -21.04 -25.61 -13.73
C SER A 134 -21.14 -25.34 -15.23
N GLY A 135 -20.31 -26.01 -16.02
CA GLY A 135 -20.22 -25.82 -17.46
C GLY A 135 -18.77 -25.70 -17.93
N SER A 136 -18.57 -24.98 -19.02
CA SER A 136 -17.24 -24.63 -19.53
C SER A 136 -17.10 -23.12 -19.64
N VAL A 137 -15.85 -22.66 -19.56
CA VAL A 137 -15.46 -21.27 -19.78
C VAL A 137 -14.39 -21.20 -20.86
N ASP A 138 -14.53 -20.20 -21.71
CA ASP A 138 -13.59 -19.85 -22.77
C ASP A 138 -12.94 -18.51 -22.45
N LEU A 139 -11.61 -18.44 -22.60
CA LEU A 139 -10.90 -17.17 -22.66
C LEU A 139 -10.77 -16.74 -24.12
N VAL A 140 -11.27 -15.55 -24.44
CA VAL A 140 -11.13 -14.94 -25.76
C VAL A 140 -9.92 -14.02 -25.76
N LEU A 141 -8.94 -14.35 -26.61
CA LEU A 141 -7.73 -13.55 -26.79
C LEU A 141 -7.88 -12.62 -27.99
N PRO A 142 -7.59 -11.31 -27.84
CA PRO A 142 -7.52 -10.39 -28.97
C PRO A 142 -6.30 -10.68 -29.85
N VAL A 143 -6.34 -10.12 -31.07
CA VAL A 143 -5.23 -10.22 -32.03
C VAL A 143 -3.94 -9.65 -31.42
N GLY A 144 -2.84 -10.39 -31.54
CA GLY A 144 -1.52 -9.99 -31.07
C GLY A 144 -1.08 -10.61 -29.75
N LEU A 145 -1.99 -11.25 -29.00
CA LEU A 145 -1.63 -12.10 -27.86
C LEU A 145 -1.51 -13.56 -28.29
N THR A 146 -0.57 -14.26 -27.66
CA THR A 146 -0.34 -15.69 -27.85
C THR A 146 -0.40 -16.42 -26.52
N MET A 147 -0.84 -17.68 -26.55
CA MET A 147 -0.97 -18.53 -25.38
C MET A 147 -0.61 -19.97 -25.75
N SER A 148 -0.04 -20.72 -24.80
CA SER A 148 0.34 -22.13 -24.97
C SER A 148 -0.52 -23.11 -24.15
N ASP A 149 -1.71 -22.66 -23.73
CA ASP A 149 -2.64 -23.38 -22.86
C ASP A 149 -3.99 -23.57 -23.59
N ASN A 150 -4.88 -24.40 -23.04
CA ASN A 150 -6.21 -24.60 -23.61
C ASN A 150 -7.10 -23.36 -23.33
N LEU A 151 -7.75 -22.83 -24.36
CA LEU A 151 -8.68 -21.69 -24.24
C LEU A 151 -9.96 -22.09 -23.50
N THR A 152 -10.49 -23.27 -23.81
CA THR A 152 -11.68 -23.85 -23.17
C THR A 152 -11.27 -24.71 -21.98
N LYS A 153 -11.87 -24.45 -20.82
CA LYS A 153 -11.66 -25.24 -19.60
C LYS A 153 -12.99 -25.51 -18.89
N PRO A 154 -13.15 -26.65 -18.20
CA PRO A 154 -14.31 -26.89 -17.36
C PRO A 154 -14.34 -25.89 -16.20
N VAL A 155 -15.52 -25.42 -15.81
CA VAL A 155 -15.68 -24.53 -14.67
C VAL A 155 -15.28 -25.23 -13.38
N GLN A 156 -14.45 -24.55 -12.59
CA GLN A 156 -14.04 -24.89 -11.24
C GLN A 156 -14.15 -23.62 -10.39
N GLU A 157 -13.86 -23.67 -9.09
CA GLU A 157 -13.85 -22.48 -8.22
C GLU A 157 -12.95 -21.37 -8.80
N VAL A 158 -11.78 -21.75 -9.31
CA VAL A 158 -10.85 -20.87 -10.02
C VAL A 158 -10.34 -21.58 -11.27
N VAL A 159 -10.50 -20.94 -12.43
CA VAL A 159 -9.93 -21.40 -13.71
C VAL A 159 -8.80 -20.46 -14.09
N SER A 160 -7.63 -21.00 -14.42
CA SER A 160 -6.44 -20.20 -14.77
C SER A 160 -5.89 -20.56 -16.14
N TRP A 161 -5.61 -19.55 -16.95
CA TRP A 161 -4.94 -19.62 -18.25
C TRP A 161 -3.53 -19.05 -18.11
N ASN A 162 -2.53 -19.85 -18.48
CA ASN A 162 -1.13 -19.51 -18.26
C ASN A 162 -0.39 -19.22 -19.57
N ASN A 163 0.78 -18.59 -19.44
CA ASN A 163 1.70 -18.32 -20.55
C ASN A 163 1.11 -17.43 -21.65
N ILE A 164 0.30 -16.45 -21.26
CA ILE A 164 -0.18 -15.40 -22.17
C ILE A 164 0.95 -14.40 -22.35
N SER A 165 1.26 -14.02 -23.59
CA SER A 165 2.29 -13.02 -23.88
C SER A 165 2.00 -12.27 -25.18
N GLY A 166 2.56 -11.06 -25.30
CA GLY A 166 2.41 -10.23 -26.50
C GLY A 166 3.28 -8.97 -26.46
N PRO A 167 3.24 -8.15 -27.53
CA PRO A 167 3.95 -6.89 -27.60
C PRO A 167 3.30 -5.81 -26.72
N ALA A 168 3.99 -4.67 -26.56
CA ALA A 168 3.46 -3.53 -25.81
C ALA A 168 2.13 -3.04 -26.41
N GLY A 169 1.13 -2.82 -25.55
CA GLY A 169 -0.20 -2.44 -25.99
C GLY A 169 -1.24 -2.56 -24.88
N THR A 170 -2.42 -2.02 -25.16
CA THR A 170 -3.62 -2.27 -24.36
C THR A 170 -4.46 -3.28 -25.12
N TYR A 171 -4.92 -4.31 -24.42
CA TYR A 171 -5.68 -5.41 -24.98
C TYR A 171 -6.97 -5.59 -24.18
N ASP A 172 -8.09 -5.69 -24.86
CA ASP A 172 -9.37 -6.06 -24.24
C ASP A 172 -9.60 -7.56 -24.46
N LEU A 173 -9.73 -8.29 -23.37
CA LEU A 173 -9.98 -9.71 -23.33
C LEU A 173 -11.40 -9.94 -22.81
N SER A 174 -11.95 -11.12 -23.06
CA SER A 174 -13.19 -11.55 -22.44
C SER A 174 -13.15 -13.00 -22.00
N VAL A 175 -13.96 -13.30 -20.99
CA VAL A 175 -14.29 -14.67 -20.60
C VAL A 175 -15.75 -14.95 -20.92
N ILE A 176 -16.01 -16.08 -21.58
CA ILE A 176 -17.35 -16.50 -21.99
C ILE A 176 -17.70 -17.79 -21.29
N HIS A 177 -18.82 -17.81 -20.57
CA HIS A 177 -19.36 -19.03 -19.99
C HIS A 177 -20.30 -19.75 -20.97
N SER A 178 -20.44 -21.07 -20.85
CA SER A 178 -21.36 -21.88 -21.66
C SER A 178 -22.85 -21.47 -21.58
N SER A 179 -23.25 -20.64 -20.61
CA SER A 179 -24.59 -20.02 -20.57
C SER A 179 -24.79 -18.89 -21.59
N GLY A 180 -23.72 -18.43 -22.21
CA GLY A 180 -23.70 -17.27 -23.11
C GLY A 180 -23.35 -15.94 -22.43
N GLU A 181 -23.07 -15.94 -21.12
CA GLU A 181 -22.60 -14.71 -20.44
C GLU A 181 -21.14 -14.43 -20.76
N GLU A 182 -20.85 -13.19 -21.18
CA GLU A 182 -19.52 -12.71 -21.54
C GLU A 182 -19.12 -11.50 -20.68
N GLN A 183 -17.90 -11.52 -20.14
CA GLN A 183 -17.37 -10.46 -19.29
C GLN A 183 -16.04 -9.95 -19.84
N PHE A 184 -15.95 -8.63 -20.06
CA PHE A 184 -14.78 -7.97 -20.65
C PHE A 184 -13.86 -7.37 -19.58
N PHE A 185 -12.56 -7.42 -19.83
CA PHE A 185 -11.54 -6.81 -18.99
C PHE A 185 -10.31 -6.41 -19.82
N SER A 186 -9.61 -5.35 -19.39
CA SER A 186 -8.46 -4.82 -20.12
C SER A 186 -7.13 -5.19 -19.45
N VAL A 187 -6.15 -5.53 -20.28
CA VAL A 187 -4.76 -5.78 -19.87
C VAL A 187 -3.84 -4.75 -20.53
N LEU A 188 -2.93 -4.18 -19.75
CA LEU A 188 -1.90 -3.26 -20.23
C LEU A 188 -0.52 -3.93 -20.18
N ILE A 189 0.11 -4.08 -21.35
CA ILE A 189 1.48 -4.56 -21.50
C ILE A 189 2.38 -3.35 -21.79
N THR A 190 3.33 -3.06 -20.90
CA THR A 190 4.20 -1.88 -20.99
C THR A 190 5.50 -2.07 -20.23
N ASP A 191 6.55 -1.38 -20.68
CA ASP A 191 7.84 -1.21 -20.02
C ASP A 191 7.80 -0.16 -18.89
N LYS A 192 6.78 0.71 -18.88
CA LYS A 192 6.63 1.77 -17.87
C LYS A 192 5.99 1.23 -16.60
N GLN A 193 6.27 1.85 -15.46
CA GLN A 193 5.57 1.55 -14.19
C GLN A 193 4.12 2.05 -14.27
N LYS A 194 3.26 1.28 -14.93
CA LYS A 194 1.84 1.51 -15.12
C LYS A 194 1.15 0.18 -15.35
N TYR A 195 -0.01 -0.01 -14.75
CA TYR A 195 -0.83 -1.21 -14.93
C TYR A 195 -2.31 -0.85 -14.79
N VAL A 196 -3.16 -1.71 -15.34
CA VAL A 196 -4.59 -1.75 -14.97
C VAL A 196 -4.71 -2.57 -13.69
N SER A 197 -5.67 -2.24 -12.82
CA SER A 197 -5.92 -2.99 -11.58
C SER A 197 -5.96 -4.49 -11.87
N PRO A 198 -5.10 -5.31 -11.24
CA PRO A 198 -5.01 -6.73 -11.60
C PRO A 198 -6.25 -7.53 -11.27
N GLU A 199 -7.07 -7.08 -10.32
CA GLU A 199 -8.32 -7.74 -9.96
C GLU A 199 -9.50 -6.89 -10.42
N HIS A 200 -10.38 -7.52 -11.21
CA HIS A 200 -11.60 -6.97 -11.73
C HIS A 200 -12.77 -7.71 -11.07
N LEU A 201 -13.46 -7.03 -10.14
CA LEU A 201 -14.71 -7.54 -9.60
C LEU A 201 -15.80 -7.39 -10.66
N LEU A 202 -16.64 -8.42 -10.80
CA LEU A 202 -17.69 -8.47 -11.81
C LEU A 202 -19.05 -8.49 -11.13
N GLU A 203 -20.01 -7.74 -11.67
CA GLU A 203 -21.42 -7.79 -11.25
C GLU A 203 -22.12 -8.88 -12.07
N SER A 204 -21.98 -10.14 -11.64
CA SER A 204 -22.46 -11.32 -12.35
C SER A 204 -22.88 -12.42 -11.38
N ASP A 205 -23.91 -13.20 -11.74
CA ASP A 205 -24.33 -14.39 -11.01
C ASP A 205 -23.42 -15.61 -11.28
N ILE A 206 -22.51 -15.49 -12.25
CA ILE A 206 -21.62 -16.57 -12.72
C ILE A 206 -20.17 -16.27 -12.31
N PHE A 207 -19.69 -15.07 -12.61
CA PHE A 207 -18.32 -14.66 -12.40
C PHE A 207 -18.20 -13.75 -11.18
N LYS A 208 -17.39 -14.15 -10.21
CA LYS A 208 -17.07 -13.32 -9.05
C LYS A 208 -16.02 -12.26 -9.39
N SER A 209 -14.94 -12.69 -10.06
CA SER A 209 -13.85 -11.80 -10.45
C SER A 209 -12.97 -12.40 -11.53
N VAL A 210 -12.26 -11.52 -12.25
CA VAL A 210 -11.14 -11.89 -13.11
C VAL A 210 -9.86 -11.26 -12.56
N ASN A 211 -8.81 -12.08 -12.46
CA ASN A 211 -7.49 -11.68 -12.02
C ASN A 211 -6.49 -11.78 -13.16
N VAL A 212 -5.70 -10.74 -13.34
CA VAL A 212 -4.55 -10.68 -14.25
C VAL A 212 -3.27 -10.82 -13.42
N GLY A 213 -2.35 -11.64 -13.89
CA GLY A 213 -1.15 -12.11 -13.20
C GLY A 213 -0.05 -11.08 -12.91
N ASN A 214 -0.38 -9.84 -12.56
CA ASN A 214 0.61 -8.87 -12.14
C ASN A 214 1.27 -9.29 -10.81
N LYS A 215 2.59 -9.39 -10.81
CA LYS A 215 3.35 -9.77 -9.61
C LYS A 215 3.37 -8.62 -8.61
N LYS A 216 3.34 -8.92 -7.32
CA LYS A 216 3.56 -7.91 -6.26
C LYS A 216 4.94 -7.27 -6.43
N LEU A 217 5.01 -5.95 -6.28
CA LEU A 217 6.26 -5.20 -6.41
C LEU A 217 7.06 -5.25 -5.10
N TYR A 218 8.27 -5.79 -5.15
CA TYR A 218 9.23 -5.81 -4.04
C TYR A 218 10.43 -4.90 -4.36
N LEU A 219 10.67 -3.89 -3.51
CA LEU A 219 11.49 -2.74 -3.88
C LEU A 219 13.00 -2.94 -3.65
N PHE A 220 13.34 -3.74 -2.64
CA PHE A 220 14.74 -4.00 -2.29
C PHE A 220 15.31 -5.26 -2.94
N ARG A 221 14.47 -6.09 -3.55
CA ARG A 221 14.90 -7.36 -4.16
C ARG A 221 15.81 -7.17 -5.36
N SER A 222 15.61 -6.08 -6.11
CA SER A 222 16.42 -5.72 -7.28
C SER A 222 17.76 -5.07 -6.92
N ILE A 223 17.97 -4.67 -5.66
CA ILE A 223 19.16 -3.92 -5.24
C ILE A 223 20.14 -4.88 -4.55
N PRO A 224 21.36 -5.10 -5.11
CA PRO A 224 22.28 -6.11 -4.60
C PRO A 224 22.65 -5.97 -3.12
N VAL A 225 22.79 -4.72 -2.64
CA VAL A 225 23.15 -4.43 -1.25
C VAL A 225 22.01 -4.80 -0.30
N PHE A 226 20.76 -4.49 -0.66
CA PHE A 226 19.59 -4.68 0.21
C PHE A 226 18.98 -6.09 0.12
N ASN A 227 19.14 -6.78 -1.02
CA ASN A 227 18.67 -8.16 -1.20
C ASN A 227 19.33 -9.15 -0.22
N LYS A 228 20.53 -8.83 0.27
CA LYS A 228 21.25 -9.63 1.28
C LYS A 228 20.66 -9.55 2.68
N ILE A 229 19.81 -8.55 2.96
CA ILE A 229 19.23 -8.33 4.29
C ILE A 229 17.86 -9.01 4.35
N PRO A 230 17.70 -10.15 5.05
CA PRO A 230 16.48 -10.95 5.01
C PRO A 230 15.24 -10.20 5.51
N LEU A 231 15.43 -9.23 6.42
CA LEU A 231 14.35 -8.46 7.03
C LEU A 231 13.68 -7.50 6.05
N ILE A 232 14.43 -6.92 5.09
CA ILE A 232 13.91 -5.86 4.20
C ILE A 232 13.74 -6.30 2.75
N LYS A 233 14.35 -7.41 2.33
CA LYS A 233 14.34 -7.85 0.91
C LYS A 233 12.94 -7.99 0.30
N ASN A 234 11.93 -8.30 1.13
CA ASN A 234 10.54 -8.51 0.72
C ASN A 234 9.64 -7.29 1.05
N PHE A 235 10.20 -6.11 1.31
CA PHE A 235 9.36 -4.94 1.52
C PHE A 235 8.70 -4.53 0.21
N ASN A 236 7.37 -4.44 0.28
CA ASN A 236 6.54 -3.79 -0.71
C ASN A 236 6.56 -2.27 -0.50
N TRP A 237 5.76 -1.55 -1.28
CA TRP A 237 5.61 -0.11 -1.16
C TRP A 237 5.22 0.34 0.24
N PHE A 238 4.33 -0.40 0.92
CA PHE A 238 3.84 -0.07 2.25
C PHE A 238 4.98 -0.01 3.27
N TRP A 239 5.73 -1.12 3.39
CA TRP A 239 6.80 -1.23 4.38
C TRP A 239 7.97 -0.28 4.06
N THR A 240 8.23 -0.06 2.78
CA THR A 240 9.27 0.88 2.35
C THR A 240 8.91 2.33 2.69
N TYR A 241 7.67 2.73 2.39
CA TYR A 241 7.13 4.03 2.78
C TYR A 241 7.16 4.22 4.30
N PHE A 242 6.71 3.19 5.04
CA PHE A 242 6.68 3.22 6.51
C PHE A 242 8.09 3.41 7.08
N LEU A 243 9.08 2.64 6.60
CA LEU A 243 10.47 2.76 7.01
C LEU A 243 11.03 4.18 6.77
N PHE A 244 10.88 4.71 5.55
CA PHE A 244 11.37 6.05 5.23
C PHE A 244 10.63 7.14 6.02
N SER A 245 9.31 7.02 6.20
CA SER A 245 8.54 7.99 6.96
C SER A 245 8.95 8.05 8.44
N ILE A 246 9.30 6.92 9.07
CA ILE A 246 9.87 6.92 10.43
C ILE A 246 11.21 7.64 10.45
N ILE A 247 12.12 7.32 9.53
CA ILE A 247 13.47 7.92 9.48
C ILE A 247 13.37 9.44 9.27
N PHE A 248 12.57 9.89 8.30
CA PHE A 248 12.41 11.31 8.01
C PHE A 248 11.66 12.04 9.13
N SER A 249 10.55 11.49 9.63
CA SER A 249 9.78 12.16 10.69
C SER A 249 10.57 12.30 11.99
N THR A 250 11.34 11.28 12.38
CA THR A 250 12.21 11.35 13.57
C THR A 250 13.33 12.37 13.38
N THR A 251 13.97 12.39 12.21
CA THR A 251 15.02 13.35 11.87
C THR A 251 14.49 14.78 11.85
N LEU A 252 13.38 15.03 11.16
CA LEU A 252 12.76 16.36 11.05
C LEU A 252 12.29 16.89 12.40
N ARG A 253 11.64 16.05 13.23
CA ARG A 253 11.23 16.43 14.59
C ARG A 253 12.44 16.82 15.44
N LYS A 254 13.56 16.10 15.32
CA LYS A 254 14.80 16.41 16.04
C LYS A 254 15.40 17.74 15.58
N VAL A 255 15.49 17.96 14.27
CA VAL A 255 16.01 19.21 13.67
C VAL A 255 15.16 20.42 14.08
N LEU A 256 13.84 20.28 14.06
CA LEU A 256 12.89 21.33 14.44
C LEU A 256 12.65 21.44 15.96
N LYS A 257 13.36 20.64 16.76
CA LYS A 257 13.24 20.57 18.23
C LYS A 257 11.80 20.36 18.70
N LEU A 258 11.01 19.56 18.01
CA LEU A 258 9.60 19.30 18.37
C LEU A 258 9.50 18.36 19.57
N ALA A 259 8.38 18.46 20.29
CA ALA A 259 8.16 17.78 21.57
C ALA A 259 8.25 16.26 21.48
#